data_AF-A0A848UJD6-F1
#
_entry.id   AF-A0A848UJD6-F1
#
_cell.length_a   1.000
_cell.length_b   1.000
_cell.length_c   1.000
_cell.angle_alpha   90.00
_cell.angle_beta   90.00
_cell.angle_gamma   90.00
#
_symmetry.space_group_name_H-M   'P 1'
#
loop_
_entity.id
_entity.type
_entity.pdbx_description
1 polymer ?
#
loop_
_entity_poly.entity_id
_entity_poly.type
_entity_poly.pdbx_seq_one_letter_code
_entity_poly.pdbx_strand_id
1 'polypeptide(L)'
;MANDDDLDRVIELVAADVTPSAIGIGRAIVDRTSDFVRASNEVSVRIARRLLDGSLDYEPADLVMNWLWVEVVSWMADTDPDELPEPMYSIYDAIDAGEFDRPNDPPGTDPVATYTMPAIQSIVESLRATPE
;
A
#
# COMPACT_ATOMS: atom_id res chain seq x y z
N MET A 1 -1.77 -6.48 -20.39
CA MET A 1 -0.96 -6.11 -19.21
C MET A 1 -1.15 -4.62 -19.03
N ALA A 2 -1.59 -4.19 -17.85
CA ALA A 2 -1.43 -2.80 -17.47
C ALA A 2 0.07 -2.46 -17.53
N ASN A 3 0.43 -1.34 -18.16
CA ASN A 3 1.83 -0.91 -18.21
C ASN A 3 2.19 -0.25 -16.87
N ASP A 4 3.48 -0.11 -16.54
CA ASP A 4 3.91 0.50 -15.26
C ASP A 4 3.28 1.90 -15.02
N ASP A 5 2.98 2.63 -16.10
CA ASP A 5 2.29 3.92 -16.10
C ASP A 5 0.85 3.86 -15.54
N ASP A 6 0.14 2.73 -15.72
CA ASP A 6 -1.23 2.58 -15.25
C ASP A 6 -1.30 2.45 -13.71
N LEU A 7 -0.31 1.79 -13.10
CA LEU A 7 -0.25 1.59 -11.64
C LEU A 7 0.16 2.89 -10.94
N ASP A 8 1.09 3.64 -11.52
CA ASP A 8 1.43 4.97 -11.04
C ASP A 8 0.23 5.91 -11.11
N ARG A 9 -0.62 5.75 -12.14
CA ARG A 9 -1.85 6.53 -12.28
C ARG A 9 -2.89 6.19 -11.21
N VAL A 10 -2.97 4.94 -10.73
CA VAL A 10 -3.82 4.59 -9.58
C VAL A 10 -3.42 5.38 -8.36
N ILE A 11 -2.12 5.40 -8.05
CA ILE A 11 -1.59 6.12 -6.88
C ILE A 11 -1.95 7.60 -6.98
N GLU A 12 -1.68 8.24 -8.12
CA GLU A 12 -2.01 9.65 -8.31
C GLU A 12 -3.51 9.96 -8.21
N LEU A 13 -4.36 9.10 -8.78
CA LEU A 13 -5.81 9.31 -8.79
C LEU A 13 -6.41 9.17 -7.40
N VAL A 14 -6.04 8.12 -6.68
CA VAL A 14 -6.58 7.85 -5.34
C VAL A 14 -5.99 8.82 -4.32
N ALA A 15 -4.70 9.16 -4.41
CA ALA A 15 -4.06 10.18 -3.58
C ALA A 15 -4.67 11.59 -3.74
N ALA A 16 -5.15 11.92 -4.95
CA ALA A 16 -5.73 13.24 -5.22
C ALA A 16 -7.17 13.39 -4.73
N ASP A 17 -7.98 12.31 -4.75
CA ASP A 17 -9.39 12.33 -4.35
C ASP A 17 -9.99 10.91 -4.20
N VAL A 18 -10.49 10.53 -3.01
CA VAL A 18 -11.18 9.25 -2.76
C VAL A 18 -12.64 9.34 -3.18
N THR A 19 -12.86 9.60 -4.45
CA THR A 19 -14.19 9.52 -5.05
C THR A 19 -14.53 8.10 -5.47
N PRO A 20 -15.83 7.75 -5.55
CA PRO A 20 -16.27 6.49 -6.17
C PRO A 20 -15.69 6.28 -7.59
N SER A 21 -15.37 7.37 -8.31
CA SER A 21 -14.68 7.31 -9.61
C SER A 21 -13.22 6.89 -9.52
N ALA A 22 -12.45 7.40 -8.56
CA ALA A 22 -11.05 7.00 -8.37
C ALA A 22 -10.95 5.54 -7.91
N ILE A 23 -11.83 5.13 -6.99
CA ILE A 23 -12.02 3.75 -6.53
C ILE A 23 -12.36 2.82 -7.71
N GLY A 24 -13.30 3.23 -8.56
CA GLY A 24 -13.71 2.46 -9.74
C GLY A 24 -12.59 2.27 -10.78
N ILE A 25 -11.69 3.24 -10.93
CA ILE A 25 -10.53 3.15 -11.84
C ILE A 25 -9.44 2.25 -11.24
N GLY A 26 -9.15 2.40 -9.94
CA GLY A 26 -8.22 1.52 -9.22
C GLY A 26 -8.64 0.06 -9.33
N ARG A 27 -9.92 -0.23 -9.05
CA ARG A 27 -10.49 -1.58 -9.19
C ARG A 27 -10.43 -2.09 -10.62
N ALA A 28 -10.75 -1.26 -11.61
CA ALA A 28 -10.68 -1.65 -13.02
C ALA A 28 -9.23 -1.94 -13.49
N ILE A 29 -8.21 -1.37 -12.86
CA ILE A 29 -6.80 -1.64 -13.18
C ILE A 29 -6.36 -2.96 -12.53
N VAL A 30 -6.70 -3.18 -11.25
CA VAL A 30 -6.42 -4.45 -10.55
C VAL A 30 -7.16 -5.63 -11.20
N ASP A 31 -8.41 -5.45 -11.62
CA ASP A 31 -9.22 -6.47 -12.30
C ASP A 31 -8.77 -6.76 -13.75
N ARG A 32 -8.05 -5.82 -14.41
CA ARG A 32 -7.55 -5.97 -15.79
C ARG A 32 -6.18 -6.62 -15.87
N THR A 33 -5.43 -6.62 -14.79
CA THR A 33 -4.32 -7.55 -14.58
C THR A 33 -4.91 -8.93 -14.34
N SER A 34 -4.43 -9.94 -15.06
CA SER A 34 -4.85 -11.33 -14.90
C SER A 34 -4.45 -11.95 -13.54
N ASP A 35 -4.03 -11.12 -12.56
CA ASP A 35 -3.61 -11.50 -11.21
C ASP A 35 -3.79 -10.30 -10.25
N PHE A 36 -4.91 -10.29 -9.52
CA PHE A 36 -5.27 -9.28 -8.50
C PHE A 36 -4.20 -9.19 -7.40
N VAL A 37 -3.66 -10.34 -6.98
CA VAL A 37 -2.65 -10.46 -5.91
C VAL A 37 -1.37 -9.76 -6.35
N ARG A 38 -0.91 -10.06 -7.56
CA ARG A 38 0.27 -9.42 -8.14
C ARG A 38 0.11 -7.90 -8.24
N ALA A 39 -1.03 -7.43 -8.75
CA ALA A 39 -1.26 -5.99 -8.90
C ALA A 39 -1.29 -5.26 -7.55
N SER A 40 -1.93 -5.86 -6.54
CA SER A 40 -1.98 -5.31 -5.18
C SER A 40 -0.57 -5.18 -4.59
N ASN A 41 0.24 -6.22 -4.72
CA ASN A 41 1.64 -6.22 -4.32
C ASN A 41 2.47 -5.13 -5.04
N GLU A 42 2.30 -5.01 -6.36
CA GLU A 42 3.03 -4.05 -7.18
C GLU A 42 2.67 -2.58 -6.87
N VAL A 43 1.41 -2.29 -6.51
CA VAL A 43 0.97 -0.96 -6.05
C VAL A 43 1.58 -0.63 -4.70
N SER A 44 1.50 -1.54 -3.73
CA SER A 44 2.03 -1.30 -2.38
C SER A 44 3.54 -1.08 -2.38
N VAL A 45 4.29 -1.85 -3.19
CA VAL A 45 5.74 -1.66 -3.33
C VAL A 45 6.08 -0.27 -3.91
N ARG A 46 5.27 0.25 -4.84
CA ARG A 46 5.45 1.60 -5.38
C ARG A 46 5.20 2.67 -4.31
N ILE A 47 4.12 2.52 -3.53
CA ILE A 47 3.81 3.42 -2.41
C ILE A 47 4.97 3.44 -1.40
N ALA A 48 5.43 2.26 -0.97
CA ALA A 48 6.57 2.12 -0.06
C ALA A 48 7.84 2.80 -0.58
N ARG A 49 8.15 2.65 -1.88
CA ARG A 49 9.32 3.32 -2.49
C ARG A 49 9.16 4.83 -2.51
N ARG A 50 7.98 5.34 -2.87
CA ARG A 50 7.69 6.78 -2.92
C ARG A 50 7.66 7.44 -1.55
N LEU A 51 7.25 6.70 -0.51
CA LEU A 51 7.40 7.15 0.89
C LEU A 51 8.87 7.32 1.26
N LEU A 52 9.72 6.33 0.94
CA LEU A 52 11.14 6.37 1.28
C LEU A 52 11.92 7.45 0.52
N ASP A 53 11.56 7.73 -0.74
CA ASP A 53 12.21 8.77 -1.54
C ASP A 53 11.60 10.17 -1.37
N GLY A 54 10.50 10.28 -0.61
CA GLY A 54 9.81 11.53 -0.30
C GLY A 54 8.97 12.09 -1.45
N SER A 55 8.68 11.29 -2.49
CA SER A 55 7.78 11.70 -3.59
C SER A 55 6.30 11.47 -3.30
N LEU A 56 5.97 10.80 -2.19
CA LEU A 56 4.60 10.64 -1.68
C LEU A 56 4.59 10.86 -0.17
N ASP A 57 3.73 11.77 0.29
CA ASP A 57 3.54 12.03 1.72
C ASP A 57 2.77 10.89 2.41
N TYR A 58 2.86 10.82 3.74
CA TYR A 58 2.22 9.78 4.55
C TYR A 58 0.70 9.72 4.36
N GLU A 59 -0.01 10.84 4.51
CA GLU A 59 -1.48 10.88 4.44
C GLU A 59 -2.03 10.31 3.12
N PRO A 60 -1.52 10.69 1.93
CA PRO A 60 -1.90 10.04 0.67
C PRO A 60 -1.55 8.55 0.61
N ALA A 61 -0.40 8.14 1.13
CA ALA A 61 0.02 6.73 1.11
C ALA A 61 -0.91 5.86 1.97
N ASP A 62 -1.23 6.34 3.16
CA ASP A 62 -2.17 5.73 4.10
C ASP A 62 -3.55 5.56 3.47
N LEU A 63 -4.08 6.63 2.89
CA LEU A 63 -5.37 6.64 2.23
C LEU A 63 -5.47 5.63 1.07
N VAL A 64 -4.42 5.51 0.25
CA VAL A 64 -4.39 4.51 -0.85
C VAL A 64 -4.30 3.08 -0.30
N MET A 65 -3.49 2.85 0.74
CA MET A 65 -3.33 1.51 1.32
C MET A 65 -4.58 1.04 2.08
N ASN A 66 -5.26 1.94 2.78
CA ASN A 66 -6.55 1.66 3.41
C ASN A 66 -7.62 1.28 2.36
N TRP A 67 -7.66 1.96 1.22
CA TRP A 67 -8.52 1.57 0.11
C TRP A 67 -8.16 0.17 -0.44
N LEU A 68 -6.88 -0.08 -0.72
CA LEU A 68 -6.43 -1.35 -1.27
C LEU A 68 -6.72 -2.52 -0.32
N TRP A 69 -6.59 -2.31 0.99
CA TRP A 69 -6.94 -3.29 2.01
C TRP A 69 -8.42 -3.70 1.95
N VAL A 70 -9.33 -2.74 1.78
CA VAL A 70 -10.77 -3.03 1.61
C VAL A 70 -11.03 -3.89 0.37
N GLU A 71 -10.38 -3.60 -0.75
CA GLU A 71 -10.52 -4.39 -1.98
C GLU A 71 -9.97 -5.82 -1.78
N VAL A 72 -8.83 -5.96 -1.11
CA VAL A 72 -8.23 -7.28 -0.81
C VAL A 72 -9.15 -8.10 0.09
N VAL A 73 -9.71 -7.51 1.15
CA VAL A 73 -10.66 -8.19 2.04
C VAL A 73 -11.90 -8.66 1.26
N SER A 74 -12.42 -7.83 0.34
CA SER A 74 -13.52 -8.22 -0.54
C SER A 74 -13.14 -9.39 -1.46
N TRP A 75 -11.96 -9.33 -2.08
CA TRP A 75 -11.46 -10.39 -2.96
C TRP A 75 -11.25 -11.72 -2.21
N MET A 76 -10.72 -11.67 -0.97
CA MET A 76 -10.56 -12.87 -0.14
C MET A 76 -11.90 -13.50 0.22
N ALA A 77 -12.92 -12.69 0.54
CA ALA A 77 -14.25 -13.20 0.85
C ALA A 77 -14.89 -13.93 -0.35
N ASP A 78 -14.58 -13.51 -1.58
CA ASP A 78 -15.11 -14.10 -2.81
C ASP A 78 -14.30 -15.32 -3.30
N THR A 79 -13.01 -15.39 -2.99
CA THR A 79 -12.08 -16.39 -3.55
C THR A 79 -11.53 -17.41 -2.55
N ASP A 80 -11.68 -17.16 -1.26
CA ASP A 80 -11.23 -18.01 -0.14
C ASP A 80 -9.76 -18.49 -0.28
N PRO A 81 -8.79 -17.57 -0.44
CA PRO A 81 -7.39 -17.93 -0.56
C PRO A 81 -6.81 -18.35 0.81
N ASP A 82 -5.81 -19.24 0.79
CA ASP A 82 -5.15 -19.70 2.02
C ASP A 82 -4.25 -18.62 2.67
N GLU A 83 -3.82 -17.61 1.92
CA GLU A 83 -2.82 -16.62 2.35
C GLU A 83 -3.18 -15.18 1.92
N LEU A 84 -2.69 -14.20 2.68
CA LEU A 84 -2.77 -12.79 2.34
C LEU A 84 -1.78 -12.41 1.22
N PRO A 85 -2.11 -11.44 0.35
CA PRO A 85 -1.15 -10.90 -0.62
C PRO A 85 0.06 -10.28 0.09
N GLU A 86 1.26 -10.79 -0.22
CA GLU A 86 2.54 -10.26 0.27
C GLU A 86 3.41 -9.78 -0.89
N PRO A 87 4.07 -8.60 -0.80
CA PRO A 87 4.27 -7.79 0.42
C PRO A 87 3.16 -6.76 0.71
N MET A 88 2.02 -6.78 0.01
CA MET A 88 0.94 -5.80 0.19
C MET A 88 0.51 -5.67 1.65
N TYR A 89 0.22 -6.79 2.32
CA TYR A 89 -0.24 -6.79 3.72
C TYR A 89 0.83 -6.26 4.68
N SER A 90 2.07 -6.72 4.56
CA SER A 90 3.18 -6.21 5.38
C SER A 90 3.37 -4.69 5.24
N ILE A 91 3.15 -4.14 4.04
CA ILE A 91 3.24 -2.70 3.79
C ILE A 91 2.03 -1.96 4.39
N TYR A 92 0.82 -2.52 4.27
CA TYR A 92 -0.37 -1.98 4.91
C TYR A 92 -0.19 -1.87 6.43
N ASP A 93 0.21 -2.96 7.09
CA ASP A 93 0.44 -3.01 8.54
C ASP A 93 1.49 -2.00 9.01
N ALA A 94 2.57 -1.82 8.22
CA ALA A 94 3.60 -0.83 8.51
C ALA A 94 3.09 0.62 8.42
N ILE A 95 2.19 0.91 7.48
CA ILE A 95 1.60 2.24 7.36
C ILE A 95 0.57 2.48 8.48
N ASP A 96 -0.34 1.54 8.72
CA ASP A 96 -1.34 1.60 9.80
C ASP A 96 -0.69 1.85 11.18
N ALA A 97 0.48 1.26 11.42
CA ALA A 97 1.27 1.48 12.64
C ALA A 97 1.66 2.95 12.90
N GLY A 98 1.63 3.82 11.89
CA GLY A 98 1.88 5.25 11.94
C GLY A 98 0.64 6.11 12.21
N GLU A 99 -0.58 5.55 12.17
CA GLU A 99 -1.82 6.32 12.35
C GLU A 99 -2.05 6.75 13.81
N PHE A 100 -1.49 6.01 14.77
CA PHE A 100 -1.85 6.13 16.17
C PHE A 100 -0.65 6.43 17.08
N ASP A 101 -0.84 7.42 17.95
CA ASP A 101 0.01 7.63 19.13
C ASP A 101 -0.12 6.44 20.07
N ARG A 102 1.02 5.90 20.55
CA ARG A 102 0.98 4.81 21.53
C ARG A 102 1.02 5.39 22.96
N PRO A 103 0.27 4.80 23.92
CA PRO A 103 0.20 5.31 25.29
C PRO A 103 1.54 5.40 26.03
N ASN A 104 2.53 4.61 25.61
CA ASN A 104 3.85 4.53 26.26
C ASN A 104 4.91 5.38 25.55
N ASP A 105 4.56 6.07 24.47
CA ASP A 105 5.52 6.88 23.72
C ASP A 105 5.78 8.20 24.45
N PRO A 106 7.03 8.72 24.38
CA PRO A 106 7.32 10.06 24.86
C PRO A 106 6.42 11.11 24.18
N PRO A 107 6.02 12.19 24.89
CA PRO A 107 5.27 13.27 24.28
C PRO A 107 5.99 13.87 23.07
N GLY A 108 5.26 14.06 21.97
CA GLY A 108 5.81 14.57 20.72
C GLY A 108 6.56 13.54 19.88
N THR A 109 6.43 12.24 20.20
CA THR A 109 6.83 11.17 19.29
C THR A 109 6.03 11.29 18.00
N ASP A 110 6.71 11.20 16.87
CA ASP A 110 6.09 11.09 15.56
C ASP A 110 5.94 9.59 15.24
N PRO A 111 4.72 9.02 15.24
CA PRO A 111 4.53 7.60 14.99
C PRO A 111 4.99 7.17 13.58
N VAL A 112 4.86 8.06 12.59
CA VAL A 112 5.28 7.77 11.20
C VAL A 112 6.79 7.60 11.15
N ALA A 113 7.53 8.56 11.71
CA ALA A 113 8.99 8.49 11.76
C ALA A 113 9.51 7.34 12.64
N THR A 114 8.74 6.96 13.67
CA THR A 114 9.15 5.96 14.67
C THR A 114 8.83 4.53 14.23
N TYR A 115 7.71 4.31 13.54
CA TYR A 115 7.19 2.97 13.24
C TYR A 115 7.08 2.71 11.74
N THR A 116 6.43 3.60 10.99
CA THR A 116 6.20 3.39 9.56
C THR A 116 7.50 3.41 8.76
N MET A 117 8.28 4.49 8.86
CA MET A 117 9.47 4.65 8.02
C MET A 117 10.51 3.54 8.22
N PRO A 118 10.85 3.12 9.47
CA PRO A 118 11.77 2.00 9.68
C PRO A 118 11.23 0.65 9.17
N ALA A 119 9.93 0.37 9.35
CA ALA A 119 9.32 -0.87 8.89
C ALA A 119 9.30 -0.94 7.36
N ILE A 120 8.88 0.14 6.69
CA ILE A 120 8.88 0.25 5.22
C ILE A 120 10.29 0.08 4.66
N GLN A 121 11.30 0.70 5.29
CA GLN A 121 12.69 0.53 4.87
C GLN A 121 13.12 -0.94 4.93
N SER A 122 12.84 -1.63 6.05
CA SER A 122 13.16 -3.05 6.23
C SER A 122 12.51 -3.95 5.18
N ILE A 123 11.23 -3.71 4.88
CA ILE A 123 10.49 -4.45 3.85
C ILE A 123 11.13 -4.23 2.48
N VAL A 124 11.38 -2.98 2.09
CA VAL A 124 11.97 -2.65 0.77
C VAL A 124 13.38 -3.21 0.62
N GLU A 125 14.19 -3.21 1.68
CA GLU A 125 15.51 -3.84 1.69
C GLU A 125 15.43 -5.35 1.51
N SER A 126 14.49 -6.01 2.18
CA SER A 126 14.28 -7.47 2.07
C SER A 126 13.86 -7.89 0.65
N LEU A 127 13.04 -7.08 -0.02
CA LEU A 127 12.66 -7.30 -1.43
C LEU A 127 13.85 -7.22 -2.40
N ARG A 128 14.89 -6.43 -2.07
CA ARG A 128 16.12 -6.35 -2.88
C ARG A 128 17.08 -7.50 -2.64
N ALA A 129 17.01 -8.12 -1.47
CA ALA A 129 17.89 -9.22 -1.07
C ALA A 129 17.47 -10.58 -1.64
N THR A 130 16.28 -10.67 -2.23
CA THR A 130 15.76 -11.88 -2.87
C THR A 130 15.88 -11.74 -4.39
N PRO A 131 16.93 -12.30 -5.04
CA PRO A 131 16.94 -12.40 -6.50
C PRO A 131 15.93 -13.48 -6.94
N GLU A 132 15.13 -13.18 -7.96
CA GLU A 132 14.28 -14.16 -8.67
C GLU A 132 15.08 -15.36 -9.20
#